data_AF-A0A1V6CKM5-F1
#
_entry.id   AF-A0A1V6CKM5-F1
#
_cell.length_a   1.000
_cell.length_b   1.000
_cell.length_c   1.000
_cell.angle_alpha   90.00
_cell.angle_beta   90.00
_cell.angle_gamma   90.00
#
_symmetry.space_group_name_H-M   'P 1'
#
loop_
_entity.id
_entity.type
_entity.pdbx_description
1 polymer ?
#
loop_
_entity_poly.entity_id
_entity_poly.type
_entity_poly.pdbx_seq_one_letter_code
_entity_poly.pdbx_strand_id
1 'polypeptide(L)'
;MDLRINIITATGPFLETDFCHSVFPYTEKWLYGDDRRMESIRYLIRERSNKYRTVIDFLFCESFPEWKRQCFMFYEGMGERLDYYLTKRELHNYDKILLSICLEIKIIHKENKYVSWRKFINNKIKNIKNAKLHLNNE
;
A
#
# COMPACT_ATOMS: atom_id res chain seq x y z
N MET A 1 5.27 -29.46 -6.45
CA MET A 1 5.19 -28.78 -5.14
C MET A 1 6.62 -28.48 -4.73
N ASP A 2 7.05 -27.23 -4.86
CA ASP A 2 8.42 -26.84 -4.54
C ASP A 2 8.37 -25.86 -3.37
N LEU A 3 8.76 -26.36 -2.20
CA LEU A 3 8.90 -25.62 -0.94
C LEU A 3 10.27 -24.93 -0.98
N ARG A 4 10.31 -23.65 -1.36
CA ARG A 4 11.50 -22.81 -1.14
C ARG A 4 11.17 -21.74 -0.11
N ILE A 5 11.21 -22.16 1.15
CA ILE A 5 11.42 -21.27 2.29
C ILE A 5 12.91 -20.91 2.24
N ASN A 6 13.24 -19.78 1.62
CA ASN A 6 14.59 -19.24 1.70
C ASN A 6 14.66 -18.19 2.81
N ILE A 7 15.67 -18.42 3.64
CA ILE A 7 16.10 -17.74 4.85
C ILE A 7 16.40 -16.27 4.56
N ILE A 8 15.98 -15.34 5.42
CA ILE A 8 16.40 -13.93 5.35
C ILE A 8 17.12 -13.53 6.62
N THR A 9 18.44 -13.43 6.48
CA THR A 9 19.31 -12.55 7.24
C THR A 9 19.51 -11.26 6.45
N ALA A 10 18.99 -10.11 6.92
CA ALA A 10 19.59 -8.78 6.78
C ALA A 10 18.68 -7.68 7.34
N THR A 11 19.33 -6.64 7.86
CA THR A 11 18.85 -5.60 8.76
C THR A 11 18.11 -4.46 8.05
N GLY A 12 16.79 -4.36 8.25
CA GLY A 12 15.93 -3.23 7.93
C GLY A 12 14.52 -3.44 8.53
N PRO A 13 13.70 -2.40 8.75
CA PRO A 13 12.39 -2.54 9.42
C PRO A 13 11.32 -3.28 8.58
N PHE A 14 11.66 -3.68 7.36
CA PHE A 14 10.83 -4.51 6.50
C PHE A 14 11.63 -5.76 6.16
N LEU A 15 11.09 -6.92 6.53
CA LEU A 15 11.65 -8.21 6.11
C LEU A 15 11.64 -8.26 4.57
N GLU A 16 12.82 -8.13 3.96
CA GLU A 16 13.00 -8.32 2.52
C GLU A 16 12.79 -9.81 2.20
N THR A 17 11.52 -10.18 2.02
CA THR A 17 11.11 -11.49 1.50
C THR A 17 10.92 -11.38 -0.01
N ASP A 18 11.67 -12.21 -0.72
CA ASP A 18 11.56 -12.47 -2.15
C ASP A 18 10.10 -12.49 -2.62
N PHE A 19 9.77 -11.66 -3.61
CA PHE A 19 8.47 -11.56 -4.30
C PHE A 19 7.25 -11.67 -3.38
N CYS A 20 6.88 -10.55 -2.77
CA CYS A 20 5.57 -10.43 -2.12
C CYS A 20 4.48 -10.84 -3.14
N HIS A 21 3.54 -11.69 -2.71
CA HIS A 21 2.36 -12.09 -3.50
C HIS A 21 1.16 -11.28 -2.99
N SER A 22 1.25 -9.95 -3.13
CA SER A 22 0.19 -9.06 -2.66
C SER A 22 -1.11 -9.30 -3.41
N VAL A 23 -2.23 -9.03 -2.74
CA VAL A 23 -3.56 -8.92 -3.37
C VAL A 23 -3.67 -7.67 -4.26
N PHE A 24 -2.62 -6.83 -4.31
CA PHE A 24 -2.51 -5.60 -5.11
C PHE A 24 -1.35 -5.69 -6.13
N PRO A 25 -1.49 -6.51 -7.18
CA PRO A 25 -0.40 -6.83 -8.10
C PRO A 25 0.13 -5.63 -8.91
N TYR A 26 -0.70 -4.64 -9.24
CA TYR A 26 -0.25 -3.48 -10.02
C TYR A 26 0.64 -2.55 -9.19
N THR A 27 0.21 -2.28 -7.96
CA THR A 27 0.98 -1.48 -7.00
C THR A 27 2.30 -2.18 -6.68
N GLU A 28 2.26 -3.47 -6.42
CA GLU A 28 3.44 -4.28 -6.14
C GLU A 28 4.45 -4.26 -7.29
N LYS A 29 4.01 -4.59 -8.50
CA LYS A 29 4.86 -4.56 -9.70
C LYS A 29 5.47 -3.17 -9.92
N TRP A 30 4.70 -2.11 -9.69
CA TRP A 30 5.23 -0.75 -9.83
C TRP A 30 6.25 -0.43 -8.75
N LEU A 31 5.99 -0.79 -7.49
CA LEU A 31 6.82 -0.45 -6.34
C LEU A 31 8.17 -1.16 -6.37
N TYR A 32 8.17 -2.47 -6.64
CA TYR A 32 9.37 -3.31 -6.65
C TYR A 32 10.07 -3.38 -8.01
N GLY A 33 9.53 -2.72 -9.04
CA GLY A 33 10.16 -2.66 -10.35
C GLY A 33 11.30 -1.64 -10.48
N ASP A 34 11.56 -0.81 -9.47
CA ASP A 34 12.57 0.26 -9.49
C ASP A 34 12.79 0.80 -8.06
N ASP A 35 13.98 0.57 -7.51
CA ASP A 35 14.35 0.90 -6.13
C ASP A 35 14.14 2.37 -5.77
N ARG A 36 14.24 3.29 -6.75
CA ARG A 36 14.02 4.72 -6.51
C ARG A 36 12.56 5.01 -6.12
N ARG A 37 11.63 4.15 -6.54
CA ARG A 37 10.21 4.25 -6.18
C ARG A 37 10.02 3.88 -4.73
N MET A 38 10.62 2.77 -4.30
CA MET A 38 10.62 2.34 -2.90
C MET A 38 11.22 3.42 -2.00
N GLU A 39 12.36 4.01 -2.39
CA GLU A 39 12.99 5.10 -1.63
C GLU A 39 12.08 6.33 -1.51
N SER A 40 11.39 6.70 -2.59
CA SER A 40 10.42 7.82 -2.55
C SER A 40 9.29 7.58 -1.54
N ILE A 41 8.82 6.35 -1.42
CA ILE A 41 7.81 5.99 -0.40
C ILE A 41 8.45 6.02 0.99
N ARG A 42 9.61 5.39 1.17
CA ARG A 42 10.34 5.32 2.45
C ARG A 42 10.63 6.70 3.02
N TYR A 43 11.01 7.66 2.18
CA TYR A 43 11.22 9.06 2.56
C TYR A 43 9.98 9.68 3.24
N LEU A 44 8.80 9.41 2.71
CA LEU A 44 7.55 10.01 3.16
C LEU A 44 6.98 9.32 4.43
N ILE A 45 7.31 8.05 4.64
CA ILE A 45 6.73 7.23 5.73
C ILE A 45 7.60 7.15 6.99
N ARG A 46 8.77 7.80 7.00
CA ARG A 46 9.99 7.65 7.84
C ARG A 46 9.90 7.17 9.31
N GLU A 47 8.74 7.06 9.95
CA GLU A 47 8.58 6.52 11.33
C GLU A 47 7.26 5.73 11.58
N ARG A 48 6.39 5.57 10.57
CA ARG A 48 5.02 5.07 10.79
C ARG A 48 4.79 3.63 10.37
N SER A 49 5.82 2.98 9.84
CA SER A 49 5.69 1.67 9.21
C SER A 49 5.93 0.47 10.14
N ASN A 50 6.50 0.67 11.32
CA ASN A 50 6.89 -0.44 12.21
C ASN A 50 5.72 -1.34 12.67
N LYS A 51 4.48 -0.89 12.47
CA LYS A 51 3.26 -1.64 12.81
C LYS A 51 2.72 -2.48 11.65
N TYR A 52 3.26 -2.33 10.45
CA TYR A 52 2.78 -2.96 9.23
C TYR A 52 3.82 -3.95 8.73
N ARG A 53 3.37 -5.09 8.17
CA ARG A 53 4.28 -6.12 7.65
C ARG A 53 5.02 -5.66 6.40
N THR A 54 4.35 -4.91 5.52
CA THR A 54 4.94 -4.40 4.27
C THR A 54 4.62 -2.92 4.03
N VAL A 55 5.30 -2.31 3.06
CA VAL A 55 4.99 -0.95 2.60
C VAL A 55 3.58 -0.89 1.97
N ILE A 56 3.17 -1.92 1.25
CA ILE A 56 1.84 -1.99 0.65
C ILE A 56 0.76 -2.03 1.75
N ASP A 57 0.99 -2.80 2.82
CA ASP A 57 0.10 -2.86 3.98
C ASP A 57 -0.06 -1.49 4.66
N PHE A 58 1.06 -0.77 4.83
CA PHE A 58 1.04 0.60 5.34
C PHE A 58 0.20 1.51 4.44
N LEU A 59 0.47 1.49 3.13
CA LEU A 59 -0.26 2.33 2.16
C LEU A 59 -1.76 2.03 2.18
N PHE A 60 -2.13 0.74 2.21
CA PHE A 60 -3.52 0.31 2.21
C PHE A 60 -4.24 0.69 3.51
N CYS A 61 -3.71 0.28 4.67
CA CYS A 61 -4.39 0.50 5.94
C CYS A 61 -4.50 1.98 6.34
N GLU A 62 -3.53 2.81 5.94
CA GLU A 62 -3.59 4.25 6.21
C GLU A 62 -4.51 4.97 5.23
N SER A 63 -4.66 4.46 4.00
CA SER A 63 -5.59 5.01 3.00
C SER A 63 -7.03 4.59 3.25
N PHE A 64 -7.23 3.38 3.79
CA PHE A 64 -8.53 2.75 4.03
C PHE A 64 -8.62 2.20 5.46
N PRO A 65 -8.77 3.09 6.47
CA PRO A 65 -8.79 2.68 7.87
C PRO A 65 -9.87 1.67 8.22
N GLU A 66 -10.95 1.58 7.44
CA GLU A 66 -12.04 0.61 7.61
C GLU A 66 -11.56 -0.85 7.51
N TRP A 67 -10.46 -1.12 6.80
CA TRP A 67 -9.88 -2.47 6.64
C TRP A 67 -8.73 -2.76 7.61
N LYS A 68 -8.34 -1.78 8.43
CA LYS A 68 -7.17 -1.90 9.30
C LYS A 68 -7.31 -3.06 10.28
N ARG A 69 -8.48 -3.23 10.91
CA ARG A 69 -8.71 -4.31 11.87
C ARG A 69 -8.48 -5.69 11.23
N GLN A 70 -9.06 -5.94 10.06
CA GLN A 70 -8.97 -7.21 9.35
C GLN A 70 -7.52 -7.51 8.95
N CYS A 71 -6.79 -6.49 8.48
CA CYS A 71 -5.37 -6.63 8.14
C CYS A 71 -4.54 -7.02 9.37
N PHE A 72 -4.74 -6.36 10.52
CA PHE A 72 -4.02 -6.69 11.75
C PHE A 72 -4.40 -8.07 12.31
N MET A 73 -5.68 -8.46 12.25
CA MET A 73 -6.10 -9.82 12.62
C MET A 73 -5.41 -10.88 11.76
N PHE A 74 -5.27 -10.64 10.45
CA PHE A 74 -4.48 -11.50 9.58
C PHE A 74 -3.00 -11.54 9.98
N TYR A 75 -2.40 -10.40 10.36
CA TYR A 75 -1.00 -10.36 10.84
C TYR A 75 -0.80 -11.16 12.13
N GLU A 76 -1.83 -11.30 12.96
CA GLU A 76 -1.78 -12.06 14.21
C GLU A 76 -2.22 -13.52 14.01
N GLY A 77 -2.55 -13.95 12.78
CA GLY A 77 -3.04 -15.29 12.48
C GLY A 77 -4.47 -15.56 12.96
N MET A 78 -5.21 -14.52 13.31
CA MET A 78 -6.59 -14.58 13.83
C MET A 78 -7.67 -14.20 12.81
N GLY A 79 -7.28 -13.87 11.57
CA GLY A 79 -8.20 -13.43 10.53
C GLY A 79 -7.79 -13.91 9.14
N GLU A 80 -8.71 -13.75 8.20
CA GLU A 80 -8.52 -14.16 6.81
C GLU A 80 -7.78 -13.10 6.00
N ARG A 81 -7.27 -13.51 4.83
CA ARG A 81 -6.70 -12.58 3.84
C ARG A 81 -7.79 -11.65 3.29
N LEU A 82 -7.40 -10.47 2.80
CA LEU A 82 -8.34 -9.48 2.26
C LEU A 82 -9.20 -10.00 1.10
N ASP A 83 -8.70 -10.95 0.31
CA ASP A 83 -9.43 -11.60 -0.78
C ASP A 83 -10.58 -12.52 -0.31
N TYR A 84 -10.68 -12.78 1.00
CA TYR A 84 -11.86 -13.39 1.60
C TYR A 84 -13.00 -12.39 1.80
N TYR A 85 -12.69 -11.13 2.13
CA TYR A 85 -13.68 -10.11 2.44
C TYR A 85 -14.08 -9.23 1.25
N LEU A 86 -13.20 -9.13 0.26
CA LEU A 86 -13.33 -8.25 -0.88
C LEU A 86 -13.46 -9.04 -2.17
N THR A 87 -14.37 -8.61 -3.02
CA THR A 87 -14.46 -9.14 -4.39
C THR A 87 -13.21 -8.75 -5.18
N LYS A 88 -12.91 -9.52 -6.24
CA LYS A 88 -11.82 -9.20 -7.18
C LYS A 88 -11.95 -7.79 -7.78
N ARG A 89 -13.19 -7.32 -7.99
CA ARG A 89 -13.47 -5.97 -8.51
C ARG A 89 -13.09 -4.90 -7.50
N GLU A 90 -13.40 -5.11 -6.22
CA GLU A 90 -13.02 -4.18 -5.15
C GLU A 90 -11.51 -4.13 -4.96
N LEU A 91 -10.85 -5.30 -4.89
CA LEU A 91 -9.39 -5.38 -4.82
C LEU A 91 -8.72 -4.64 -5.97
N HIS A 92 -9.20 -4.84 -7.21
CA HIS A 92 -8.71 -4.13 -8.38
C HIS A 92 -8.88 -2.61 -8.28
N ASN A 93 -10.02 -2.15 -7.73
CA ASN A 93 -10.25 -0.73 -7.50
C ASN A 93 -9.32 -0.15 -6.43
N TYR A 94 -9.09 -0.89 -5.34
CA TYR A 94 -8.13 -0.49 -4.32
C TYR A 94 -6.71 -0.43 -4.88
N ASP A 95 -6.29 -1.44 -5.64
CA ASP A 95 -4.96 -1.49 -6.27
C ASP A 95 -4.73 -0.27 -7.19
N LYS A 96 -5.70 0.09 -8.03
CA LYS A 96 -5.63 1.31 -8.85
C LYS A 96 -5.46 2.58 -8.02
N ILE A 97 -6.17 2.68 -6.89
CA ILE A 97 -6.05 3.84 -5.99
C ILE A 97 -4.67 3.87 -5.34
N LEU A 98 -4.18 2.74 -4.83
CA LEU A 98 -2.86 2.60 -4.23
C LEU A 98 -1.75 2.96 -5.22
N LEU A 99 -1.85 2.50 -6.46
CA LEU A 99 -0.91 2.87 -7.51
C LEU A 99 -0.95 4.38 -7.77
N SER A 100 -2.14 4.99 -7.82
CA SER A 100 -2.27 6.45 -8.00
C SER A 100 -1.65 7.25 -6.85
N ILE A 101 -1.68 6.71 -5.62
CA ILE A 101 -1.02 7.29 -4.45
C ILE A 101 0.50 7.20 -4.62
N CYS A 102 1.01 6.02 -4.99
CA CYS A 102 2.44 5.81 -5.20
C CYS A 102 3.03 6.75 -6.26
N LEU A 103 2.29 6.96 -7.37
CA LEU A 103 2.68 7.88 -8.43
C LEU A 103 2.77 9.33 -7.93
N GLU A 104 1.81 9.78 -7.12
CA GLU A 104 1.81 11.14 -6.58
C GLU A 104 2.91 11.35 -5.54
N ILE A 105 3.20 10.35 -4.70
CA ILE A 105 4.33 10.40 -3.76
C ILE A 105 5.66 10.54 -4.51
N LYS A 106 5.83 9.82 -5.61
CA LYS A 106 7.03 9.96 -6.46
C LYS A 106 7.18 11.39 -7.00
N ILE A 107 6.09 12.04 -7.38
CA ILE A 107 6.11 13.44 -7.83
C ILE A 107 6.50 14.37 -6.67
N ILE A 108 5.86 14.23 -5.51
CA ILE A 108 6.16 15.02 -4.30
C ILE A 108 7.64 14.89 -3.91
N HIS A 109 8.17 13.67 -3.92
CA HIS A 109 9.57 13.39 -3.63
C HIS A 109 10.50 14.03 -4.66
N LYS A 110 10.20 13.88 -5.96
CA LYS A 110 10.97 14.51 -7.05
C LYS A 110 11.02 16.04 -6.93
N GLU A 111 9.92 16.64 -6.48
CA GLU A 111 9.81 18.10 -6.27
C GLU A 111 10.38 18.57 -4.92
N ASN A 112 10.91 17.64 -4.10
CA ASN A 112 11.40 17.88 -2.75
C ASN A 112 10.40 18.66 -1.86
N LYS A 113 9.11 18.38 -2.03
CA LYS A 113 8.04 19.04 -1.28
C LYS A 113 7.81 18.33 0.04
N TYR A 114 7.78 19.08 1.13
CA TYR A 114 7.32 18.56 2.41
C TYR A 114 5.79 18.49 2.43
N VAL A 115 5.25 17.31 2.70
CA VAL A 115 3.80 17.10 2.84
C VAL A 115 3.53 16.18 4.03
N SER A 116 2.64 16.61 4.92
CA SER A 116 2.14 15.76 6.01
C SER A 116 1.34 14.58 5.42
N TRP A 117 1.76 13.35 5.73
CA TRP A 117 1.09 12.11 5.30
C TRP A 117 -0.43 12.14 5.52
N ARG A 118 -0.88 12.55 6.71
CA ARG A 118 -2.31 12.57 7.05
C ARG A 118 -3.07 13.55 6.17
N LYS A 119 -2.49 14.73 5.90
CA LYS A 119 -3.10 15.75 5.02
C LYS A 119 -3.14 15.25 3.57
N PHE A 120 -2.05 14.64 3.11
CA PHE A 120 -1.94 14.06 1.78
C PHE A 120 -3.01 13.00 1.53
N ILE A 121 -3.08 11.97 2.38
CA ILE A 121 -4.05 10.87 2.22
C ILE A 121 -5.48 11.37 2.33
N ASN A 122 -5.80 12.21 3.31
CA ASN A 122 -7.15 12.76 3.46
C ASN A 122 -7.60 13.53 2.20
N ASN A 123 -6.71 14.36 1.64
CA ASN A 123 -7.00 15.09 0.41
C ASN A 123 -7.16 14.15 -0.79
N LYS A 124 -6.24 13.18 -0.94
CA LYS A 124 -6.28 12.22 -2.05
C LYS A 124 -7.56 11.40 -2.04
N ILE A 125 -7.94 10.84 -0.90
CA ILE A 125 -9.16 10.04 -0.75
C ILE A 125 -10.40 10.90 -0.97
N LYS A 126 -10.44 12.14 -0.45
CA LYS A 126 -11.54 13.08 -0.72
C LYS A 126 -11.69 13.37 -2.22
N ASN A 127 -10.58 13.64 -2.92
CA ASN A 127 -10.59 13.91 -4.36
C ASN A 127 -11.09 12.71 -5.17
N ILE A 128 -10.67 11.49 -4.80
CA ILE A 128 -11.14 10.26 -5.46
C ILE A 128 -12.63 10.04 -5.24
N LYS A 129 -13.13 10.25 -4.01
CA LYS A 129 -14.56 10.12 -3.71
C LYS A 129 -15.39 11.13 -4.52
N ASN A 130 -14.94 12.38 -4.60
CA ASN A 130 -15.60 13.40 -5.40
C ASN A 130 -15.61 13.05 -6.90
N ALA A 131 -14.49 12.59 -7.46
CA ALA A 131 -14.41 12.20 -8.86
C ALA A 131 -15.35 11.02 -9.20
N LYS A 132 -15.50 10.05 -8.28
CA LYS A 132 -16.44 8.94 -8.45
C LYS A 132 -17.91 9.37 -8.37
N LEU A 133 -18.24 10.40 -7.58
CA LEU A 133 -19.59 10.95 -7.51
C LEU A 133 -19.99 11.63 -8.83
N HIS A 134 -19.05 12.29 -9.51
CA HIS A 134 -19.32 12.92 -10.81
C HIS A 134 -19.53 11.90 -11.93
N LEU A 135 -18.82 10.77 -11.92
CA LEU A 135 -18.98 9.70 -12.91
C LEU A 135 -20.27 8.87 -12.79
N ASN A 136 -20.99 8.99 -11.67
CA ASN A 136 -22.26 8.27 -11.45
C ASN A 136 -23.49 9.17 -11.66
N ASN A 137 -23.29 10.45 -11.98
CA ASN A 137 -24.34 11.44 -12.22
C ASN A 137 -24.42 11.88 -13.70
N GLU A 138 -23.69 11.19 -14.58
CA GLU A 138 -23.77 11.29 -16.05
C GLU A 138 -24.36 10.00 -16.63
#